data_AF-A0A8B7ZHW2-F1
#
_entry.id   AF-A0A8B7ZHW2-F1
#
_cell.length_a   1.000
_cell.length_b   1.000
_cell.length_c   1.000
_cell.angle_alpha   90.00
_cell.angle_beta   90.00
_cell.angle_gamma   90.00
#
_symmetry.space_group_name_H-M   'P 1'
#
loop_
_entity.id
_entity.type
_entity.pdbx_description
1 polymer ?
#
loop_
_entity_poly.entity_id
_entity_poly.type
_entity_poly.pdbx_seq_one_letter_code
_entity_poly.pdbx_strand_id
1 'polypeptide(L)'
;MTDAKKPRMEKRGLLERLNAGEVIIGDGGYVFALEKRGYVKAGPWTPEATIEFPEAVKQLARDFLRAGADVMQAFTFYGSDDKLENRGNVSQEKHTGAAVNIAACEIAREVAEEGNALVAGGVSQTPNYLSGKGKEAVQEQFRKQAEVFIENDVDFLIAEYFEHVEEAVWAVEELKKTGKPLAATLCIGPEGDLHNVSAGECAVQLAKAGADVVGLNCHFGPVKTLEAIRLMKAALDKEGLKPFLMTQPLGFKTPDVGKQGFIDLPEFPFGLEPRILTRWDCHKYAREAYEIGVRYIGACCGMEPYHVRAIAEELASERGCLPPGSQKHGLWGDGLRQHTKPWVRARARREYWENLKPASGRPNCPLVSSPDGWGVTQGDKDLLQKKEATTDAELQELFHK
;
A
#
# COMPACT_ATOMS: atom_id res chain seq x y z
N MET A 1 31.42 -19.99 29.28
CA MET A 1 30.28 -19.18 29.77
C MET A 1 29.20 -19.27 28.70
N THR A 2 28.12 -19.97 29.01
CA THR A 2 26.98 -20.17 28.12
C THR A 2 26.25 -18.84 27.95
N ASP A 3 26.18 -18.33 26.73
CA ASP A 3 25.32 -17.21 26.36
C ASP A 3 23.86 -17.62 26.62
N ALA A 4 23.35 -17.21 27.76
CA ALA A 4 21.93 -17.30 28.05
C ALA A 4 21.21 -16.36 27.08
N LYS A 5 20.63 -16.93 26.01
CA LYS A 5 19.67 -16.25 25.15
C LYS A 5 18.65 -15.59 26.07
N LYS A 6 18.58 -14.24 26.05
CA LYS A 6 17.47 -13.50 26.66
C LYS A 6 16.16 -14.17 26.24
N PRO A 7 15.20 -14.37 27.15
CA PRO A 7 13.91 -14.95 26.79
C PRO A 7 13.32 -14.11 25.65
N ARG A 8 13.09 -14.73 24.49
CA ARG A 8 12.39 -14.11 23.35
C ARG A 8 11.02 -13.72 23.91
N MET A 9 10.74 -12.43 24.07
CA MET A 9 9.36 -12.00 24.35
C MET A 9 8.49 -12.63 23.26
N GLU A 10 7.41 -13.29 23.68
CA GLU A 10 6.49 -13.95 22.77
C GLU A 10 5.96 -12.90 21.78
N LYS A 11 6.17 -13.16 20.48
CA LYS A 11 5.84 -12.21 19.42
C LYS A 11 4.32 -12.15 19.29
N ARG A 12 3.73 -11.03 19.72
CA ARG A 12 2.29 -10.78 19.57
C ARG A 12 1.91 -10.65 18.09
N GLY A 13 0.86 -11.36 17.70
CA GLY A 13 0.23 -11.29 16.38
C GLY A 13 -0.58 -10.01 16.18
N LEU A 14 -1.11 -9.83 14.96
CA LEU A 14 -1.80 -8.60 14.56
C LEU A 14 -2.96 -8.23 15.50
N LEU A 15 -3.90 -9.15 15.71
CA LEU A 15 -5.10 -8.89 16.51
C LEU A 15 -4.77 -8.70 17.98
N GLU A 16 -3.74 -9.36 18.51
CA GLU A 16 -3.30 -9.17 19.90
C GLU A 16 -2.78 -7.75 20.12
N ARG A 17 -1.96 -7.24 19.18
CA ARG A 17 -1.47 -5.86 19.25
C ARG A 17 -2.61 -4.84 19.11
N LEU A 18 -3.49 -5.03 18.12
CA LEU A 18 -4.62 -4.13 17.89
C LEU A 18 -5.61 -4.12 19.07
N ASN A 19 -5.94 -5.29 19.64
CA ASN A 19 -6.81 -5.40 20.82
C ASN A 19 -6.16 -4.79 22.08
N ALA A 20 -4.83 -4.80 22.18
CA ALA A 20 -4.09 -4.10 23.24
C ALA A 20 -4.07 -2.57 23.05
N GLY A 21 -4.66 -2.06 21.97
CA GLY A 21 -4.73 -0.62 21.68
C GLY A 21 -3.48 -0.06 20.99
N GLU A 22 -2.58 -0.93 20.50
CA GLU A 22 -1.40 -0.47 19.76
C GLU A 22 -1.75 0.15 18.42
N VAL A 23 -0.84 1.01 17.96
CA VAL A 23 -0.83 1.49 16.58
C VAL A 23 0.20 0.68 15.80
N ILE A 24 -0.29 0.00 14.77
CA ILE A 24 0.49 -0.74 13.79
C ILE A 24 0.91 0.20 12.67
N ILE A 25 2.21 0.26 12.40
CA ILE A 25 2.76 1.00 11.28
C ILE A 25 2.96 0.05 10.10
N GLY A 26 2.28 0.29 8.98
CA GLY A 26 2.53 -0.43 7.75
C GLY A 26 3.86 -0.03 7.11
N ASP A 27 4.37 -0.86 6.19
CA ASP A 27 5.49 -0.49 5.33
C ASP A 27 5.06 0.48 4.20
N GLY A 28 5.90 0.63 3.18
CA GLY A 28 5.69 1.59 2.09
C GLY A 28 5.63 0.96 0.69
N GLY A 29 5.77 1.81 -0.33
CA GLY A 29 5.52 1.41 -1.72
C GLY A 29 6.68 0.65 -2.36
N TYR A 30 6.75 -0.67 -2.20
CA TYR A 30 7.80 -1.53 -2.79
C TYR A 30 7.95 -1.34 -4.31
N VAL A 31 6.86 -1.52 -5.06
CA VAL A 31 6.85 -1.50 -6.52
C VAL A 31 7.49 -0.22 -7.08
N PHE A 32 7.01 0.94 -6.62
CA PHE A 32 7.50 2.24 -7.08
C PHE A 32 8.92 2.53 -6.59
N ALA A 33 9.27 2.16 -5.36
CA ALA A 33 10.62 2.36 -4.85
C ALA A 33 11.64 1.49 -5.59
N LEU A 34 11.30 0.25 -5.93
CA LEU A 34 12.16 -0.66 -6.69
C LEU A 34 12.26 -0.28 -8.17
N GLU A 35 11.20 0.27 -8.77
CA GLU A 35 11.27 0.80 -10.14
C GLU A 35 12.27 1.94 -10.23
N LYS A 36 12.19 2.92 -9.33
CA LYS A 36 13.16 4.02 -9.24
C LYS A 36 14.59 3.56 -8.93
N ARG A 37 14.75 2.39 -8.32
CA ARG A 37 16.05 1.76 -8.03
C ARG A 37 16.53 0.86 -9.19
N GLY A 38 15.73 0.66 -10.24
CA GLY A 38 16.09 -0.11 -11.43
C GLY A 38 15.86 -1.62 -11.32
N TYR A 39 15.03 -2.09 -10.39
CA TYR A 39 14.77 -3.52 -10.14
C TYR A 39 13.37 -3.98 -10.56
N VAL A 40 12.44 -3.04 -10.78
CA VAL A 40 11.09 -3.33 -11.26
C VAL A 40 10.83 -2.54 -12.53
N LYS A 41 10.16 -3.15 -13.50
CA LYS A 41 9.81 -2.49 -14.76
C LYS A 41 8.40 -1.89 -14.68
N ALA A 42 8.31 -0.58 -14.93
CA ALA A 42 7.03 0.09 -15.14
C ALA A 42 6.28 -0.50 -16.36
N GLY A 43 5.01 -0.82 -16.18
CA GLY A 43 4.18 -1.55 -17.14
C GLY A 43 3.56 -2.78 -16.49
N PRO A 44 4.27 -3.93 -16.46
CA PRO A 44 3.78 -5.13 -15.80
C PRO A 44 3.87 -5.04 -14.27
N TRP A 45 4.83 -4.27 -13.72
CA TRP A 45 5.01 -4.09 -12.27
C TRP A 45 5.17 -5.40 -11.48
N THR A 46 5.76 -6.42 -12.10
CA THR A 46 5.91 -7.76 -11.51
C THR A 46 7.05 -7.84 -10.48
N PRO A 47 6.98 -8.80 -9.53
CA PRO A 47 7.94 -8.91 -8.43
C PRO A 47 9.09 -9.91 -8.65
N GLU A 48 9.47 -10.22 -9.89
CA GLU A 48 10.58 -11.16 -10.19
C GLU A 48 11.93 -10.77 -9.56
N ALA A 49 12.08 -9.49 -9.17
CA ALA A 49 13.19 -8.99 -8.39
C ALA A 49 13.40 -9.74 -7.06
N THR A 50 12.39 -10.42 -6.51
CA THR A 50 12.56 -11.25 -5.30
C THR A 50 13.49 -12.44 -5.55
N ILE A 51 13.58 -12.93 -6.79
CA ILE A 51 14.47 -14.02 -7.20
C ILE A 51 15.72 -13.46 -7.89
N GLU A 52 15.54 -12.52 -8.82
CA GLU A 52 16.66 -12.01 -9.64
C GLU A 52 17.58 -11.08 -8.83
N PHE A 53 17.02 -10.31 -7.88
CA PHE A 53 17.74 -9.29 -7.10
C PHE A 53 17.32 -9.28 -5.61
N PRO A 54 17.37 -10.42 -4.89
CA PRO A 54 16.82 -10.57 -3.54
C PRO A 54 17.38 -9.54 -2.54
N GLU A 55 18.66 -9.20 -2.66
CA GLU A 55 19.30 -8.22 -1.77
C GLU A 55 18.75 -6.80 -1.94
N ALA A 56 18.27 -6.42 -3.14
CA ALA A 56 17.64 -5.13 -3.35
C ALA A 56 16.28 -5.04 -2.64
N VAL A 57 15.47 -6.11 -2.75
CA VAL A 57 14.17 -6.23 -2.07
C VAL A 57 14.38 -6.27 -0.55
N LYS A 58 15.33 -7.08 -0.09
CA LYS A 58 15.68 -7.22 1.32
C LYS A 58 16.19 -5.91 1.93
N GLN A 59 17.03 -5.16 1.21
CA GLN A 59 17.49 -3.86 1.67
C GLN A 59 16.34 -2.86 1.80
N LEU A 60 15.42 -2.83 0.84
CA LEU A 60 14.24 -1.96 0.94
C LEU A 60 13.33 -2.35 2.12
N ALA A 61 13.11 -3.64 2.34
CA ALA A 61 12.39 -4.14 3.51
C ALA A 61 13.06 -3.69 4.81
N ARG A 62 14.39 -3.83 4.91
CA ARG A 62 15.18 -3.34 6.06
C ARG A 62 15.07 -1.84 6.24
N ASP A 63 15.02 -1.07 5.15
CA ASP A 63 14.83 0.39 5.22
C ASP A 63 13.46 0.73 5.84
N PHE A 64 12.39 0.01 5.49
CA PHE A 64 11.05 0.19 6.08
C PHE A 64 10.98 -0.27 7.54
N LEU A 65 11.57 -1.43 7.86
CA LEU A 65 11.68 -1.90 9.24
C LEU A 65 12.41 -0.87 10.11
N ARG A 66 13.55 -0.37 9.63
CA ARG A 66 14.31 0.68 10.30
C ARG A 66 13.50 1.97 10.44
N ALA A 67 12.67 2.30 9.46
CA ALA A 67 11.77 3.45 9.52
C ALA A 67 10.66 3.31 10.57
N GLY A 68 10.38 2.11 11.06
CA GLY A 68 9.43 1.86 12.14
C GLY A 68 8.20 1.05 11.75
N ALA A 69 8.20 0.44 10.56
CA ALA A 69 7.14 -0.48 10.15
C ALA A 69 7.10 -1.71 11.06
N ASP A 70 5.90 -2.05 11.51
CA ASP A 70 5.57 -3.24 12.30
C ASP A 70 5.19 -4.44 11.42
N VAL A 71 5.00 -4.21 10.11
CA VAL A 71 4.58 -5.21 9.13
C VAL A 71 5.51 -5.13 7.92
N MET A 72 6.07 -6.27 7.53
CA MET A 72 6.72 -6.49 6.24
C MET A 72 5.73 -7.24 5.35
N GLN A 73 5.12 -6.53 4.39
CA GLN A 73 4.30 -7.18 3.40
C GLN A 73 5.19 -7.94 2.42
N ALA A 74 4.87 -9.21 2.16
CA ALA A 74 5.56 -9.97 1.12
C ALA A 74 5.35 -9.28 -0.23
N PHE A 75 6.42 -9.13 -1.00
CA PHE A 75 6.37 -8.45 -2.30
C PHE A 75 5.69 -9.34 -3.37
N THR A 76 4.37 -9.52 -3.28
CA THR A 76 3.57 -10.50 -4.06
C THR A 76 2.41 -9.89 -4.85
N PHE A 77 2.27 -8.56 -4.85
CA PHE A 77 1.14 -7.79 -5.37
C PHE A 77 0.70 -8.16 -6.81
N TYR A 78 1.65 -8.43 -7.71
CA TYR A 78 1.39 -8.85 -9.11
C TYR A 78 2.02 -10.23 -9.42
N GLY A 79 2.08 -11.11 -8.41
CA GLY A 79 2.78 -12.40 -8.46
C GLY A 79 1.89 -13.63 -8.69
N SER A 80 0.69 -13.48 -9.27
CA SER A 80 -0.12 -14.62 -9.73
C SER A 80 0.20 -14.95 -11.19
N ASP A 81 0.05 -16.22 -11.59
CA ASP A 81 0.44 -16.66 -12.94
C ASP A 81 -0.27 -15.88 -14.06
N ASP A 82 -1.56 -15.56 -13.86
CA ASP A 82 -2.33 -14.74 -14.80
C ASP A 82 -1.80 -13.31 -14.93
N LYS A 83 -1.20 -12.76 -13.89
CA LYS A 83 -0.58 -11.42 -13.88
C LYS A 83 0.82 -11.44 -14.51
N LEU A 84 1.58 -12.52 -14.33
CA LEU A 84 2.88 -12.71 -14.98
C LEU A 84 2.79 -12.85 -16.50
N GLU A 85 1.63 -13.21 -17.05
CA GLU A 85 1.39 -13.38 -18.51
C GLU A 85 0.93 -12.09 -19.24
N ASN A 86 0.82 -10.95 -18.54
CA ASN A 86 0.18 -9.75 -19.10
C ASN A 86 1.10 -8.93 -20.02
N ARG A 87 0.57 -8.53 -21.21
CA ARG A 87 1.11 -7.53 -22.15
C ARG A 87 2.64 -7.58 -22.38
N GLY A 88 3.12 -8.73 -22.84
CA GLY A 88 4.51 -8.92 -23.25
C GLY A 88 5.49 -9.15 -22.09
N ASN A 89 5.00 -9.42 -20.89
CA ASN A 89 5.86 -9.87 -19.80
C ASN A 89 6.35 -11.31 -20.06
N VAL A 90 7.67 -11.49 -20.00
CA VAL A 90 8.35 -12.78 -20.22
C VAL A 90 8.84 -13.42 -18.92
N SER A 91 8.56 -12.81 -17.77
CA SER A 91 9.01 -13.35 -16.47
C SER A 91 8.52 -14.78 -16.23
N GLN A 92 7.32 -15.13 -16.72
CA GLN A 92 6.74 -16.47 -16.58
C GLN A 92 7.58 -17.57 -17.28
N GLU A 93 8.34 -17.21 -18.33
CA GLU A 93 9.23 -18.14 -19.02
C GLU A 93 10.41 -18.59 -18.12
N LYS A 94 10.70 -17.82 -17.05
CA LYS A 94 11.79 -18.09 -16.12
C LYS A 94 11.32 -18.50 -14.73
N HIS A 95 10.21 -17.93 -14.26
CA HIS A 95 9.73 -18.07 -12.88
C HIS A 95 8.21 -18.22 -12.82
N THR A 96 7.72 -19.16 -12.00
CA THR A 96 6.28 -19.26 -11.70
C THR A 96 5.87 -18.23 -10.65
N GLY A 97 4.58 -17.87 -10.61
CA GLY A 97 4.06 -16.98 -9.55
C GLY A 97 4.30 -17.55 -8.16
N ALA A 98 4.15 -18.87 -8.01
CA ALA A 98 4.46 -19.57 -6.76
C ALA A 98 5.93 -19.37 -6.32
N ALA A 99 6.90 -19.56 -7.22
CA ALA A 99 8.32 -19.40 -6.89
C ALA A 99 8.64 -17.96 -6.45
N VAL A 100 8.09 -16.97 -7.16
CA VAL A 100 8.27 -15.55 -6.83
C VAL A 100 7.64 -15.23 -5.47
N ASN A 101 6.45 -15.75 -5.17
CA ASN A 101 5.75 -15.53 -3.91
C ASN A 101 6.44 -16.22 -2.73
N ILE A 102 7.00 -17.42 -2.90
CA ILE A 102 7.80 -18.11 -1.87
C ILE A 102 9.02 -17.25 -1.53
N ALA A 103 9.82 -16.85 -2.52
CA ALA A 103 11.00 -16.02 -2.31
C ALA A 103 10.65 -14.68 -1.65
N ALA A 104 9.52 -14.07 -2.02
CA ALA A 104 9.01 -12.85 -1.38
C ALA A 104 8.69 -13.05 0.10
N CYS A 105 8.04 -14.17 0.46
CA CYS A 105 7.71 -14.50 1.85
C CYS A 105 8.97 -14.77 2.68
N GLU A 106 9.94 -15.50 2.13
CA GLU A 106 11.22 -15.78 2.78
C GLU A 106 11.99 -14.49 3.10
N ILE A 107 12.09 -13.56 2.14
CA ILE A 107 12.74 -12.25 2.34
C ILE A 107 11.99 -11.44 3.41
N ALA A 108 10.66 -11.37 3.33
CA ALA A 108 9.86 -10.63 4.31
C ALA A 108 10.03 -11.22 5.71
N ARG A 109 10.08 -12.55 5.84
CA ARG A 109 10.31 -13.24 7.11
C ARG A 109 11.70 -12.97 7.67
N GLU A 110 12.76 -13.11 6.86
CA GLU A 110 14.14 -12.82 7.27
C GLU A 110 14.22 -11.43 7.91
N VAL A 111 13.70 -10.41 7.22
CA VAL A 111 13.75 -9.03 7.71
C VAL A 111 12.83 -8.80 8.91
N ALA A 112 11.63 -9.35 8.90
CA ALA A 112 10.69 -9.17 10.02
C ALA A 112 11.25 -9.69 11.35
N GLU A 113 12.04 -10.77 11.32
CA GLU A 113 12.70 -11.33 12.50
C GLU A 113 13.82 -10.45 13.06
N GLU A 114 14.39 -9.53 12.26
CA GLU A 114 15.42 -8.58 12.71
C GLU A 114 14.86 -7.52 13.68
N GLY A 115 13.55 -7.22 13.63
CA GLY A 115 12.94 -6.10 14.34
C GLY A 115 11.60 -6.40 15.04
N ASN A 116 11.25 -7.68 15.21
CA ASN A 116 9.96 -8.11 15.79
C ASN A 116 8.73 -7.59 15.01
N ALA A 117 8.86 -7.45 13.70
CA ALA A 117 7.75 -7.13 12.81
C ALA A 117 6.97 -8.40 12.43
N LEU A 118 5.76 -8.21 11.90
CA LEU A 118 4.90 -9.25 11.35
C LEU A 118 5.12 -9.38 9.84
N VAL A 119 4.83 -10.54 9.27
CA VAL A 119 4.82 -10.80 7.84
C VAL A 119 3.38 -10.91 7.37
N ALA A 120 3.05 -10.21 6.29
CA ALA A 120 1.73 -10.25 5.67
C ALA A 120 1.79 -10.82 4.25
N GLY A 121 0.93 -11.80 3.94
CA GLY A 121 0.73 -12.27 2.56
C GLY A 121 -0.38 -11.45 1.88
N GLY A 122 -0.07 -10.82 0.75
CA GLY A 122 -0.99 -9.93 0.04
C GLY A 122 -1.55 -10.55 -1.25
N VAL A 123 -2.86 -10.47 -1.44
CA VAL A 123 -3.54 -10.67 -2.75
C VAL A 123 -4.18 -9.38 -3.22
N SER A 124 -4.41 -9.28 -4.53
CA SER A 124 -5.05 -8.12 -5.16
C SER A 124 -5.98 -8.52 -6.30
N GLN A 125 -6.81 -7.57 -6.76
CA GLN A 125 -7.77 -7.79 -7.85
C GLN A 125 -7.16 -8.51 -9.06
N THR A 126 -7.97 -9.32 -9.73
CA THR A 126 -7.51 -10.25 -10.76
C THR A 126 -8.00 -9.86 -12.15
N PRO A 127 -7.19 -10.09 -13.20
CA PRO A 127 -7.67 -10.01 -14.59
C PRO A 127 -8.89 -10.90 -14.88
N ASN A 128 -9.05 -12.00 -14.14
CA ASN A 128 -10.20 -12.91 -14.27
C ASN A 128 -11.53 -12.22 -13.93
N TYR A 129 -11.56 -11.33 -12.94
CA TYR A 129 -12.76 -10.56 -12.60
C TYR A 129 -13.11 -9.58 -13.73
N LEU A 130 -12.14 -8.79 -14.19
CA LEU A 130 -12.34 -7.83 -15.28
C LEU A 130 -12.77 -8.49 -16.59
N SER A 131 -12.31 -9.73 -16.83
CA SER A 131 -12.68 -10.56 -17.98
C SER A 131 -14.01 -11.31 -17.82
N GLY A 132 -14.71 -11.15 -16.68
CA GLY A 132 -16.03 -11.75 -16.44
C GLY A 132 -16.02 -13.28 -16.24
N LYS A 133 -14.91 -13.87 -15.77
CA LYS A 133 -14.78 -15.34 -15.61
C LYS A 133 -15.54 -15.94 -14.42
N GLY A 134 -16.24 -15.12 -13.63
CA GLY A 134 -17.08 -15.54 -12.51
C GLY A 134 -16.32 -15.84 -11.22
N LYS A 135 -17.08 -16.05 -10.13
CA LYS A 135 -16.58 -16.15 -8.76
C LYS A 135 -15.62 -17.32 -8.55
N GLU A 136 -15.95 -18.51 -9.04
CA GLU A 136 -15.16 -19.72 -8.84
C GLU A 136 -13.76 -19.57 -9.43
N ALA A 137 -13.64 -19.03 -10.66
CA ALA A 137 -12.36 -18.83 -11.33
C ALA A 137 -11.49 -17.76 -10.65
N VAL A 138 -12.12 -16.74 -10.07
CA VAL A 138 -11.43 -15.69 -9.30
C VAL A 138 -10.94 -16.25 -7.95
N GLN A 139 -11.81 -16.93 -7.19
CA GLN A 139 -11.44 -17.54 -5.91
C GLN A 139 -10.35 -18.61 -6.05
N GLU A 140 -10.31 -19.33 -7.17
CA GLU A 140 -9.21 -20.25 -7.48
C GLU A 140 -7.84 -19.56 -7.48
N GLN A 141 -7.74 -18.32 -8.00
CA GLN A 141 -6.47 -17.59 -7.97
C GLN A 141 -6.07 -17.19 -6.55
N PHE A 142 -7.03 -16.70 -5.76
CA PHE A 142 -6.77 -16.36 -4.36
C PHE A 142 -6.36 -17.58 -3.55
N ARG A 143 -6.96 -18.74 -3.78
CA ARG A 143 -6.60 -19.99 -3.10
C ARG A 143 -5.15 -20.38 -3.36
N LYS A 144 -4.71 -20.35 -4.62
CA LYS A 144 -3.32 -20.67 -4.99
C LYS A 144 -2.30 -19.79 -4.29
N GLN A 145 -2.56 -18.49 -4.19
CA GLN A 145 -1.68 -17.57 -3.45
C GLN A 145 -1.75 -17.82 -1.95
N ALA A 146 -2.94 -18.06 -1.41
CA ALA A 146 -3.14 -18.36 0.01
C ALA A 146 -2.38 -19.60 0.45
N GLU A 147 -2.38 -20.68 -0.36
CA GLU A 147 -1.61 -21.90 -0.09
C GLU A 147 -0.13 -21.59 0.12
N VAL A 148 0.48 -20.80 -0.78
CA VAL A 148 1.87 -20.34 -0.64
C VAL A 148 2.09 -19.58 0.67
N PHE A 149 1.18 -18.67 1.03
CA PHE A 149 1.30 -17.88 2.25
C PHE A 149 1.21 -18.73 3.52
N ILE A 150 0.36 -19.75 3.53
CA ILE A 150 0.21 -20.67 4.67
C ILE A 150 1.42 -21.59 4.80
N GLU A 151 1.94 -22.13 3.69
CA GLU A 151 3.15 -22.95 3.69
C GLU A 151 4.38 -22.16 4.17
N ASN A 152 4.43 -20.85 3.92
CA ASN A 152 5.48 -19.95 4.38
C ASN A 152 5.20 -19.30 5.76
N ASP A 153 4.16 -19.78 6.46
CA ASP A 153 3.74 -19.31 7.79
C ASP A 153 3.69 -17.79 7.94
N VAL A 154 3.02 -17.08 7.03
CA VAL A 154 2.78 -15.64 7.22
C VAL A 154 1.97 -15.38 8.50
N ASP A 155 2.16 -14.23 9.13
CA ASP A 155 1.51 -13.92 10.41
C ASP A 155 0.02 -13.54 10.20
N PHE A 156 -0.31 -12.92 9.07
CA PHE A 156 -1.69 -12.58 8.66
C PHE A 156 -1.79 -12.35 7.13
N LEU A 157 -2.99 -12.13 6.64
CA LEU A 157 -3.29 -11.93 5.21
C LEU A 157 -3.86 -10.53 4.94
N ILE A 158 -3.61 -10.01 3.74
CA ILE A 158 -4.16 -8.74 3.25
C ILE A 158 -4.81 -8.97 1.88
N ALA A 159 -6.08 -8.65 1.75
CA ALA A 159 -6.74 -8.44 0.46
C ALA A 159 -6.70 -6.93 0.15
N GLU A 160 -5.79 -6.50 -0.72
CA GLU A 160 -5.57 -5.08 -1.04
C GLU A 160 -5.78 -4.77 -2.52
N TYR A 161 -5.98 -3.49 -2.87
CA TYR A 161 -6.09 -3.04 -4.27
C TYR A 161 -7.22 -3.74 -5.02
N PHE A 162 -8.43 -3.45 -4.55
CA PHE A 162 -9.67 -3.83 -5.19
C PHE A 162 -10.51 -2.58 -5.49
N GLU A 163 -10.90 -2.44 -6.76
CA GLU A 163 -11.78 -1.37 -7.25
C GLU A 163 -13.28 -1.72 -7.16
N HIS A 164 -13.58 -3.00 -6.94
CA HIS A 164 -14.93 -3.55 -6.83
C HIS A 164 -15.05 -4.32 -5.52
N VAL A 165 -16.01 -3.92 -4.66
CA VAL A 165 -16.17 -4.62 -3.38
C VAL A 165 -16.65 -6.06 -3.55
N GLU A 166 -17.36 -6.34 -4.64
CA GLU A 166 -17.79 -7.69 -4.98
C GLU A 166 -16.61 -8.67 -5.05
N GLU A 167 -15.56 -8.33 -5.82
CA GLU A 167 -14.37 -9.17 -5.92
C GLU A 167 -13.62 -9.25 -4.59
N ALA A 168 -13.52 -8.13 -3.87
CA ALA A 168 -12.86 -8.08 -2.57
C ALA A 168 -13.57 -8.99 -1.54
N VAL A 169 -14.90 -9.05 -1.56
CA VAL A 169 -15.67 -9.99 -0.72
C VAL A 169 -15.34 -11.43 -1.09
N TRP A 170 -15.21 -11.77 -2.38
CA TRP A 170 -14.82 -13.12 -2.80
C TRP A 170 -13.41 -13.48 -2.31
N ALA A 171 -12.48 -12.52 -2.34
CA ALA A 171 -11.16 -12.69 -1.75
C ALA A 171 -11.25 -12.93 -0.23
N VAL A 172 -12.03 -12.12 0.49
CA VAL A 172 -12.18 -12.26 1.95
C VAL A 172 -12.76 -13.63 2.32
N GLU A 173 -13.81 -14.07 1.64
CA GLU A 173 -14.43 -15.37 1.87
C GLU A 173 -13.45 -16.54 1.65
N GLU A 174 -12.59 -16.47 0.63
CA GLU A 174 -11.60 -17.51 0.35
C GLU A 174 -10.48 -17.48 1.39
N LEU A 175 -9.90 -16.30 1.66
CA LEU A 175 -8.78 -16.15 2.58
C LEU A 175 -9.15 -16.45 4.03
N LYS A 176 -10.40 -16.18 4.45
CA LYS A 176 -10.85 -16.47 5.82
C LYS A 176 -10.83 -17.97 6.16
N LYS A 177 -10.95 -18.84 5.15
CA LYS A 177 -10.85 -20.31 5.32
C LYS A 177 -9.50 -20.76 5.87
N THR A 178 -8.45 -19.95 5.70
CA THR A 178 -7.11 -20.24 6.24
C THR A 178 -7.01 -20.13 7.76
N GLY A 179 -7.95 -19.44 8.41
CA GLY A 179 -7.94 -19.20 9.85
C GLY A 179 -6.94 -18.13 10.32
N LYS A 180 -6.14 -17.53 9.43
CA LYS A 180 -5.26 -16.40 9.75
C LYS A 180 -6.08 -15.10 9.90
N PRO A 181 -5.62 -14.13 10.72
CA PRO A 181 -6.19 -12.79 10.71
C PRO A 181 -6.17 -12.18 9.30
N LEU A 182 -7.18 -11.39 8.96
CA LEU A 182 -7.36 -10.88 7.62
C LEU A 182 -7.68 -9.39 7.62
N ALA A 183 -6.86 -8.60 6.92
CA ALA A 183 -7.14 -7.23 6.57
C ALA A 183 -7.69 -7.14 5.14
N ALA A 184 -8.63 -6.23 4.90
CA ALA A 184 -9.17 -5.96 3.57
C ALA A 184 -9.18 -4.44 3.30
N THR A 185 -8.51 -4.02 2.23
CA THR A 185 -8.47 -2.62 1.80
C THR A 185 -8.82 -2.47 0.33
N LEU A 186 -9.58 -1.42 0.01
CA LEU A 186 -9.98 -1.08 -1.34
C LEU A 186 -9.17 0.11 -1.88
N CYS A 187 -9.03 0.23 -3.19
CA CYS A 187 -8.42 1.40 -3.83
C CYS A 187 -9.48 2.34 -4.39
N ILE A 188 -10.46 2.69 -3.56
CA ILE A 188 -11.61 3.55 -3.91
C ILE A 188 -11.60 4.86 -3.14
N GLY A 189 -12.27 5.88 -3.67
CA GLY A 189 -12.43 7.19 -3.05
C GLY A 189 -13.74 7.36 -2.29
N PRO A 190 -14.05 8.59 -1.85
CA PRO A 190 -15.33 8.91 -1.19
C PRO A 190 -16.57 8.60 -2.04
N GLU A 191 -16.40 8.61 -3.36
CA GLU A 191 -17.44 8.30 -4.35
C GLU A 191 -17.86 6.82 -4.38
N GLY A 192 -17.13 5.93 -3.69
CA GLY A 192 -17.40 4.50 -3.67
C GLY A 192 -16.68 3.72 -4.77
N ASP A 193 -17.02 2.44 -4.87
CA ASP A 193 -16.43 1.49 -5.81
C ASP A 193 -16.92 1.71 -7.25
N LEU A 194 -16.34 1.01 -8.24
CA LEU A 194 -16.71 1.20 -9.64
C LEU A 194 -18.15 0.76 -9.99
N HIS A 195 -18.81 -0.02 -9.13
CA HIS A 195 -20.24 -0.32 -9.22
C HIS A 195 -21.14 0.72 -8.52
N ASN A 196 -20.55 1.82 -8.03
CA ASN A 196 -21.21 2.88 -7.27
C ASN A 196 -21.73 2.42 -5.91
N VAL A 197 -21.18 1.34 -5.36
CA VAL A 197 -21.37 0.97 -3.96
C VAL A 197 -20.58 1.97 -3.11
N SER A 198 -21.28 2.67 -2.21
CA SER A 198 -20.65 3.71 -1.39
C SER A 198 -19.51 3.15 -0.54
N ALA A 199 -18.48 3.95 -0.25
CA ALA A 199 -17.36 3.53 0.59
C ALA A 199 -17.84 2.94 1.95
N GLY A 200 -18.88 3.53 2.54
CA GLY A 200 -19.53 3.04 3.76
C GLY A 200 -20.09 1.62 3.63
N GLU A 201 -20.87 1.38 2.58
CA GLU A 201 -21.44 0.07 2.30
C GLU A 201 -20.35 -0.97 1.98
N CYS A 202 -19.31 -0.57 1.24
CA CYS A 202 -18.19 -1.45 0.97
C CYS A 202 -17.53 -1.97 2.25
N ALA A 203 -17.26 -1.09 3.22
CA ALA A 203 -16.69 -1.49 4.51
C ALA A 203 -17.60 -2.45 5.28
N VAL A 204 -18.91 -2.23 5.25
CA VAL A 204 -19.90 -3.12 5.87
C VAL A 204 -19.89 -4.51 5.22
N GLN A 205 -19.81 -4.58 3.89
CA GLN A 205 -19.73 -5.85 3.17
C GLN A 205 -18.44 -6.63 3.51
N LEU A 206 -17.29 -5.96 3.52
CA LEU A 206 -16.01 -6.59 3.91
C LEU A 206 -16.02 -7.11 5.35
N ALA A 207 -16.57 -6.32 6.28
CA ALA A 207 -16.70 -6.73 7.68
C ALA A 207 -17.64 -7.94 7.84
N LYS A 208 -18.78 -7.95 7.14
CA LYS A 208 -19.73 -9.09 7.14
C LYS A 208 -19.14 -10.34 6.48
N ALA A 209 -18.25 -10.17 5.50
CA ALA A 209 -17.52 -11.27 4.88
C ALA A 209 -16.44 -11.88 5.80
N GLY A 210 -16.06 -11.18 6.88
CA GLY A 210 -15.19 -11.70 7.94
C GLY A 210 -13.81 -11.06 8.02
N ALA A 211 -13.59 -9.91 7.37
CA ALA A 211 -12.36 -9.12 7.55
C ALA A 211 -12.27 -8.60 9.00
N ASP A 212 -11.13 -8.83 9.64
CA ASP A 212 -10.85 -8.36 11.01
C ASP A 212 -10.39 -6.89 11.02
N VAL A 213 -9.81 -6.45 9.91
CA VAL A 213 -9.38 -5.08 9.66
C VAL A 213 -9.92 -4.63 8.30
N VAL A 214 -10.51 -3.45 8.20
CA VAL A 214 -11.07 -2.89 6.96
C VAL A 214 -10.51 -1.50 6.68
N GLY A 215 -10.36 -1.14 5.41
CA GLY A 215 -9.77 0.16 5.08
C GLY A 215 -9.59 0.46 3.61
N LEU A 216 -8.62 1.34 3.34
CA LEU A 216 -8.31 1.84 2.00
C LEU A 216 -6.80 1.89 1.74
N ASN A 217 -6.39 1.55 0.52
CA ASN A 217 -5.01 1.65 0.07
C ASN A 217 -4.91 2.20 -1.36
N CYS A 218 -3.74 2.73 -1.74
CA CYS A 218 -3.43 3.17 -3.11
C CYS A 218 -4.38 4.27 -3.63
N HIS A 219 -4.29 4.54 -4.95
CA HIS A 219 -5.10 5.40 -5.85
C HIS A 219 -5.36 6.87 -5.46
N PHE A 220 -5.45 7.18 -4.18
CA PHE A 220 -5.77 8.47 -3.60
C PHE A 220 -4.70 8.89 -2.59
N GLY A 221 -4.37 10.17 -2.60
CA GLY A 221 -3.56 10.78 -1.55
C GLY A 221 -4.32 10.88 -0.21
N PRO A 222 -3.61 11.20 0.88
CA PRO A 222 -4.13 11.10 2.25
C PRO A 222 -5.46 11.80 2.52
N VAL A 223 -5.71 12.96 1.90
CA VAL A 223 -6.91 13.76 2.15
C VAL A 223 -8.18 13.01 1.74
N LYS A 224 -8.26 12.56 0.48
CA LYS A 224 -9.41 11.82 -0.05
C LYS A 224 -9.54 10.45 0.63
N THR A 225 -8.42 9.78 0.93
CA THR A 225 -8.44 8.51 1.67
C THR A 225 -9.07 8.67 3.06
N LEU A 226 -8.66 9.69 3.84
CA LEU A 226 -9.21 9.90 5.18
C LEU A 226 -10.67 10.38 5.16
N GLU A 227 -11.09 11.10 4.13
CA GLU A 227 -12.51 11.39 3.90
C GLU A 227 -13.33 10.11 3.74
N ALA A 228 -12.88 9.19 2.88
CA ALA A 228 -13.55 7.91 2.66
C ALA A 228 -13.50 7.00 3.91
N ILE A 229 -12.40 7.00 4.69
CA ILE A 229 -12.33 6.27 5.98
C ILE A 229 -13.39 6.78 6.97
N ARG A 230 -13.69 8.09 7.01
CA ARG A 230 -14.76 8.61 7.87
C ARG A 230 -16.13 8.09 7.45
N LEU A 231 -16.38 7.95 6.14
CA LEU A 231 -17.60 7.35 5.61
C LEU A 231 -17.70 5.85 5.98
N MET A 232 -16.60 5.11 5.82
CA MET A 232 -16.49 3.70 6.25
C MET A 232 -16.81 3.54 7.72
N LYS A 233 -16.15 4.32 8.57
CA LYS A 233 -16.35 4.29 10.02
C LYS A 233 -17.80 4.57 10.41
N ALA A 234 -18.41 5.61 9.86
CA ALA A 234 -19.79 5.98 10.17
C ALA A 234 -20.79 4.86 9.81
N ALA A 235 -20.59 4.18 8.67
CA ALA A 235 -21.44 3.06 8.27
C ALA A 235 -21.25 1.83 9.16
N LEU A 236 -20.02 1.49 9.53
CA LEU A 236 -19.72 0.39 10.45
C LEU A 236 -20.33 0.63 11.84
N ASP A 237 -20.16 1.85 12.38
CA ASP A 237 -20.72 2.25 13.66
C ASP A 237 -22.25 2.16 13.66
N LYS A 238 -22.90 2.56 12.55
CA LYS A 238 -24.36 2.46 12.36
C LYS A 238 -24.84 1.00 12.36
N GLU A 239 -24.08 0.09 11.76
CA GLU A 239 -24.39 -1.35 11.69
C GLU A 239 -23.93 -2.12 12.95
N GLY A 240 -23.28 -1.45 13.91
CA GLY A 240 -22.75 -2.08 15.13
C GLY A 240 -21.56 -3.02 14.87
N LEU A 241 -20.91 -2.90 13.71
CA LEU A 241 -19.74 -3.70 13.32
C LEU A 241 -18.46 -3.02 13.82
N LYS A 242 -17.52 -3.81 14.35
CA LYS A 242 -16.29 -3.29 14.99
C LYS A 242 -14.99 -3.92 14.44
N PRO A 243 -14.78 -4.01 13.12
CA PRO A 243 -13.44 -4.31 12.60
C PRO A 243 -12.48 -3.17 12.96
N PHE A 244 -11.18 -3.44 12.98
CA PHE A 244 -10.18 -2.38 13.06
C PHE A 244 -10.12 -1.59 11.76
N LEU A 245 -9.70 -0.33 11.82
CA LEU A 245 -9.55 0.52 10.64
C LEU A 245 -8.09 0.60 10.18
N MET A 246 -7.93 0.61 8.85
CA MET A 246 -6.63 0.65 8.15
C MET A 246 -6.58 1.70 7.05
N THR A 247 -5.42 2.35 6.88
CA THR A 247 -5.18 3.22 5.72
C THR A 247 -3.74 3.15 5.23
N GLN A 248 -3.57 3.09 3.91
CA GLN A 248 -2.28 3.12 3.21
C GLN A 248 -2.39 3.99 1.93
N PRO A 249 -2.43 5.33 2.05
CA PRO A 249 -2.65 6.20 0.91
C PRO A 249 -1.40 6.31 0.02
N LEU A 250 -1.58 6.95 -1.15
CA LEU A 250 -0.47 7.33 -2.01
C LEU A 250 0.49 8.33 -1.32
N GLY A 251 1.76 8.21 -1.66
CA GLY A 251 2.81 9.21 -1.39
C GLY A 251 2.74 10.41 -2.32
N PHE A 252 1.57 10.71 -2.89
CA PHE A 252 1.36 11.78 -3.86
C PHE A 252 0.15 12.65 -3.49
N LYS A 253 0.23 13.95 -3.81
CA LYS A 253 -0.89 14.90 -3.77
C LYS A 253 -1.73 14.72 -5.04
N THR A 254 -2.98 14.34 -4.85
CA THR A 254 -3.93 14.04 -5.93
C THR A 254 -5.26 14.79 -5.72
N PRO A 255 -5.26 16.13 -5.67
CA PRO A 255 -6.51 16.89 -5.48
C PRO A 255 -7.45 16.79 -6.70
N ASP A 256 -6.89 16.45 -7.85
CA ASP A 256 -7.45 16.50 -9.20
C ASP A 256 -7.85 15.13 -9.76
N VAL A 257 -7.71 14.06 -8.96
CA VAL A 257 -8.18 12.72 -9.37
C VAL A 257 -9.71 12.63 -9.32
N GLY A 258 -10.25 12.01 -10.36
CA GLY A 258 -11.61 11.49 -10.38
C GLY A 258 -11.74 10.17 -9.62
N LYS A 259 -12.85 9.47 -9.87
CA LYS A 259 -13.21 8.21 -9.20
C LYS A 259 -12.21 7.07 -9.40
N GLN A 260 -11.50 7.06 -10.52
CA GLN A 260 -10.50 6.04 -10.87
C GLN A 260 -9.15 6.21 -10.14
N GLY A 261 -8.93 7.36 -9.49
CA GLY A 261 -7.68 7.64 -8.79
C GLY A 261 -6.55 8.12 -9.71
N PHE A 262 -5.31 7.99 -9.25
CA PHE A 262 -4.14 8.58 -9.89
C PHE A 262 -3.69 7.95 -11.21
N ILE A 263 -4.21 6.79 -11.59
CA ILE A 263 -3.81 6.10 -12.83
C ILE A 263 -4.26 6.88 -14.06
N ASP A 264 -5.41 7.57 -13.94
CA ASP A 264 -5.98 8.41 -14.99
C ASP A 264 -5.32 9.80 -15.05
N LEU A 265 -4.41 10.12 -14.13
CA LEU A 265 -3.67 11.38 -14.24
C LEU A 265 -2.69 11.31 -15.42
N PRO A 266 -2.58 12.35 -16.26
CA PRO A 266 -1.66 12.37 -17.39
C PRO A 266 -0.19 12.18 -17.00
N GLU A 267 0.16 12.45 -15.73
CA GLU A 267 1.50 12.25 -15.23
C GLU A 267 1.81 10.80 -14.82
N PHE A 268 0.82 9.92 -14.74
CA PHE A 268 1.07 8.54 -14.35
C PHE A 268 1.84 7.76 -15.44
N PRO A 269 2.85 6.95 -15.08
CA PRO A 269 3.56 6.90 -13.79
C PRO A 269 4.79 7.82 -13.71
N PHE A 270 5.22 8.43 -14.83
CA PHE A 270 6.58 9.00 -15.00
C PHE A 270 6.71 10.53 -14.81
N GLY A 271 5.65 11.21 -14.40
CA GLY A 271 5.63 12.66 -14.16
C GLY A 271 5.12 13.04 -12.76
N LEU A 272 5.01 12.07 -11.84
CA LEU A 272 4.39 12.25 -10.52
C LEU A 272 5.31 12.93 -9.50
N GLU A 273 6.57 13.20 -9.81
CA GLU A 273 7.56 13.81 -8.90
C GLU A 273 7.11 15.13 -8.25
N PRO A 274 6.45 16.09 -8.95
CA PRO A 274 5.95 17.31 -8.32
C PRO A 274 4.92 17.04 -7.22
N ARG A 275 4.28 15.87 -7.23
CA ARG A 275 3.17 15.52 -6.33
C ARG A 275 3.65 14.82 -5.06
N ILE A 276 4.93 14.40 -4.97
CA ILE A 276 5.44 13.63 -3.84
C ILE A 276 5.18 14.34 -2.51
N LEU A 277 4.70 13.60 -1.52
CA LEU A 277 4.48 14.12 -0.17
C LEU A 277 5.79 14.48 0.52
N THR A 278 5.75 15.52 1.34
CA THR A 278 6.81 15.78 2.30
C THR A 278 6.62 14.92 3.55
N ARG A 279 7.66 14.79 4.37
CA ARG A 279 7.52 14.16 5.70
C ARG A 279 6.47 14.86 6.57
N TRP A 280 6.31 16.18 6.41
CA TRP A 280 5.35 16.98 7.17
C TRP A 280 3.90 16.68 6.76
N ASP A 281 3.68 16.41 5.48
CA ASP A 281 2.38 15.90 5.00
C ASP A 281 2.07 14.54 5.65
N CYS A 282 3.07 13.66 5.80
CA CYS A 282 2.92 12.36 6.46
C CYS A 282 2.71 12.47 7.97
N HIS A 283 3.35 13.41 8.66
CA HIS A 283 3.05 13.72 10.06
C HIS A 283 1.57 14.12 10.21
N LYS A 284 1.11 15.07 9.40
CA LYS A 284 -0.30 15.50 9.40
C LYS A 284 -1.26 14.34 9.14
N TYR A 285 -0.99 13.55 8.10
CA TYR A 285 -1.77 12.36 7.76
C TYR A 285 -1.86 11.37 8.94
N ALA A 286 -0.73 11.04 9.56
CA ALA A 286 -0.68 10.07 10.65
C ALA A 286 -1.50 10.52 11.86
N ARG A 287 -1.39 11.82 12.22
CA ARG A 287 -2.18 12.42 13.30
C ARG A 287 -3.67 12.35 13.00
N GLU A 288 -4.10 12.80 11.83
CA GLU A 288 -5.52 12.77 11.43
C GLU A 288 -6.07 11.34 11.37
N ALA A 289 -5.30 10.38 10.84
CA ALA A 289 -5.69 8.97 10.79
C ALA A 289 -5.91 8.40 12.20
N TYR A 290 -4.97 8.66 13.12
CA TYR A 290 -5.06 8.21 14.51
C TYR A 290 -6.29 8.77 15.23
N GLU A 291 -6.58 10.06 15.03
CA GLU A 291 -7.73 10.77 15.62
C GLU A 291 -9.08 10.26 15.11
N ILE A 292 -9.16 9.81 13.84
CA ILE A 292 -10.35 9.14 13.30
C ILE A 292 -10.59 7.78 13.99
N GLY A 293 -9.56 7.19 14.57
CA GLY A 293 -9.59 5.87 15.20
C GLY A 293 -8.92 4.77 14.38
N VAL A 294 -8.16 5.13 13.34
CA VAL A 294 -7.33 4.17 12.59
C VAL A 294 -6.23 3.65 13.51
N ARG A 295 -5.99 2.33 13.46
CA ARG A 295 -4.94 1.66 14.23
C ARG A 295 -3.94 0.87 13.39
N TYR A 296 -4.22 0.69 12.10
CA TYR A 296 -3.20 0.33 11.11
C TYR A 296 -2.98 1.52 10.19
N ILE A 297 -1.85 2.21 10.34
CA ILE A 297 -1.51 3.42 9.57
C ILE A 297 -0.23 3.15 8.79
N GLY A 298 -0.35 3.01 7.47
CA GLY A 298 0.77 2.66 6.61
C GLY A 298 0.85 3.55 5.39
N ALA A 299 1.41 2.98 4.33
CA ALA A 299 1.80 3.73 3.13
C ALA A 299 1.68 2.84 1.88
N CYS A 300 1.53 3.45 0.70
CA CYS A 300 1.46 2.74 -0.59
C CYS A 300 2.38 3.40 -1.64
N CYS A 301 2.03 3.40 -2.92
CA CYS A 301 2.87 3.90 -4.02
C CYS A 301 3.36 5.34 -3.77
N GLY A 302 4.66 5.58 -3.96
CA GLY A 302 5.31 6.87 -3.72
C GLY A 302 5.83 7.07 -2.29
N MET A 303 5.42 6.24 -1.33
CA MET A 303 5.89 6.35 0.05
C MET A 303 7.20 5.60 0.27
N GLU A 304 8.29 6.37 0.26
CA GLU A 304 9.64 5.96 0.67
C GLU A 304 9.81 5.76 2.21
N PRO A 305 10.91 5.13 2.66
CA PRO A 305 11.19 4.89 4.09
C PRO A 305 11.10 6.13 4.98
N TYR A 306 11.47 7.32 4.50
CA TYR A 306 11.38 8.53 5.31
C TYR A 306 9.93 8.99 5.57
N HIS A 307 8.97 8.58 4.75
CA HIS A 307 7.55 8.82 4.99
C HIS A 307 7.02 7.90 6.08
N VAL A 308 7.36 6.60 6.02
CA VAL A 308 7.04 5.64 7.08
C VAL A 308 7.62 6.09 8.41
N ARG A 309 8.86 6.60 8.41
CA ARG A 309 9.47 7.20 9.60
C ARG A 309 8.66 8.39 10.12
N ALA A 310 8.15 9.25 9.24
CA ALA A 310 7.34 10.40 9.66
C ALA A 310 6.03 9.96 10.35
N ILE A 311 5.38 8.89 9.87
CA ILE A 311 4.20 8.31 10.51
C ILE A 311 4.57 7.79 11.91
N ALA A 312 5.64 7.00 12.01
CA ALA A 312 6.11 6.45 13.28
C ALA A 312 6.57 7.54 14.28
N GLU A 313 7.20 8.62 13.80
CA GLU A 313 7.64 9.76 14.61
C GLU A 313 6.47 10.61 15.11
N GLU A 314 5.43 10.83 14.30
CA GLU A 314 4.23 11.56 14.74
C GLU A 314 3.51 10.84 15.88
N LEU A 315 3.50 9.50 15.83
CA LEU A 315 2.77 8.65 16.78
C LEU A 315 3.70 8.08 17.86
N ALA A 316 4.91 8.61 17.99
CA ALA A 316 5.90 8.13 18.95
C ALA A 316 5.44 8.28 20.40
N SER A 317 4.66 9.33 20.71
CA SER A 317 4.06 9.53 22.04
C SER A 317 3.06 8.43 22.39
N GLU A 318 2.20 8.07 21.44
CA GLU A 318 1.16 7.05 21.59
C GLU A 318 1.77 5.63 21.63
N ARG A 319 2.85 5.41 20.88
CA ARG A 319 3.56 4.13 20.82
C ARG A 319 4.62 3.95 21.92
N GLY A 320 5.01 5.04 22.59
CA GLY A 320 6.03 5.04 23.64
C GLY A 320 7.47 4.85 23.14
N CYS A 321 7.71 4.95 21.83
CA CYS A 321 9.05 4.79 21.24
C CYS A 321 9.21 5.56 19.93
N LEU A 322 10.46 5.90 19.62
CA LEU A 322 10.87 6.37 18.28
C LEU A 322 11.44 5.19 17.48
N PRO A 323 11.25 5.18 16.16
CA PRO A 323 11.84 4.12 15.32
C PRO A 323 13.37 4.25 15.24
N PRO A 324 14.10 3.15 14.96
CA PRO A 324 15.57 3.18 14.83
C PRO A 324 16.08 4.21 13.79
N GLY A 325 15.31 4.44 12.73
CA GLY A 325 15.57 5.43 11.69
C GLY A 325 15.65 6.87 12.20
N SER A 326 15.06 7.18 13.36
CA SER A 326 15.12 8.50 13.99
C SER A 326 16.48 8.82 14.60
N GLN A 327 17.37 7.85 14.79
CA GLN A 327 18.77 8.11 15.23
C GLN A 327 19.54 9.02 14.26
N LYS A 328 19.11 9.08 13.00
CA LYS A 328 19.69 9.94 11.95
C LYS A 328 18.73 11.07 11.56
N HIS A 329 17.81 11.42 12.44
CA HIS A 329 16.84 12.49 12.24
C HIS A 329 16.71 13.35 13.50
N GLY A 330 16.32 14.61 13.33
CA GLY A 330 15.90 15.49 14.41
C GLY A 330 14.49 15.97 14.10
N LEU A 331 13.55 15.70 15.00
CA LEU A 331 12.13 16.03 14.82
C LEU A 331 11.96 17.50 14.42
N TRP A 332 11.06 17.76 13.47
CA TRP A 332 10.75 19.13 13.02
C TRP A 332 11.97 19.97 12.60
N GLY A 333 12.98 19.30 12.03
CA GLY A 333 14.19 19.94 11.52
C GLY A 333 15.21 20.29 12.61
N ASP A 334 15.12 19.69 13.79
CA ASP A 334 16.01 19.98 14.94
C ASP A 334 17.50 19.91 14.59
N GLY A 335 17.90 18.96 13.74
CA GLY A 335 19.28 18.85 13.25
C GLY A 335 19.81 20.12 12.56
N LEU A 336 18.94 21.01 12.08
CA LEU A 336 19.32 22.29 11.46
C LEU A 336 19.85 23.33 12.47
N ARG A 337 19.68 23.13 13.78
CA ARG A 337 20.19 24.05 14.82
C ARG A 337 21.69 24.26 14.76
N GLN A 338 22.44 23.29 14.25
CA GLN A 338 23.90 23.34 14.16
C GLN A 338 24.40 24.07 12.91
N HIS A 339 23.51 24.49 12.01
CA HIS A 339 23.89 25.11 10.75
C HIS A 339 24.50 26.52 10.95
N THR A 340 25.49 26.92 10.16
CA THR A 340 26.19 28.23 10.31
C THR A 340 25.32 29.44 9.95
N LYS A 341 24.43 29.30 8.96
CA LYS A 341 23.49 30.36 8.50
C LYS A 341 22.29 30.54 9.44
N PRO A 342 22.01 31.76 9.95
CA PRO A 342 20.92 32.00 10.90
C PRO A 342 19.52 31.70 10.34
N TRP A 343 19.25 32.05 9.08
CA TRP A 343 17.95 31.75 8.43
C TRP A 343 17.71 30.25 8.20
N VAL A 344 18.75 29.41 8.23
CA VAL A 344 18.60 27.94 8.18
C VAL A 344 18.26 27.40 9.57
N ARG A 345 18.95 27.86 10.62
CA ARG A 345 18.63 27.50 12.01
C ARG A 345 17.22 27.90 12.41
N ALA A 346 16.75 29.07 11.93
CA ALA A 346 15.41 29.56 12.18
C ALA A 346 14.29 28.63 11.67
N ARG A 347 14.62 27.62 10.85
CA ARG A 347 13.69 26.59 10.34
C ARG A 347 13.56 25.38 11.27
N ALA A 348 14.41 25.25 12.30
CA ALA A 348 14.42 24.11 13.22
C ALA A 348 13.27 24.16 14.25
N ARG A 349 12.03 24.22 13.76
CA ARG A 349 10.81 24.30 14.56
C ARG A 349 9.60 23.81 13.77
N ARG A 350 8.65 23.19 14.49
CA ARG A 350 7.41 22.67 13.94
C ARG A 350 6.62 23.73 13.16
N GLU A 351 6.41 24.87 13.80
CA GLU A 351 5.71 26.03 13.23
C GLU A 351 6.20 26.43 11.84
N TYR A 352 7.52 26.37 11.56
CA TYR A 352 8.04 26.72 10.24
C TYR A 352 7.61 25.72 9.18
N TRP A 353 7.80 24.42 9.44
CA TRP A 353 7.56 23.38 8.43
C TRP A 353 6.08 23.04 8.23
N GLU A 354 5.26 23.18 9.28
CA GLU A 354 3.80 22.99 9.17
C GLU A 354 3.12 24.09 8.33
N ASN A 355 3.67 25.30 8.35
CA ASN A 355 3.06 26.46 7.68
C ASN A 355 3.74 26.84 6.36
N LEU A 356 4.94 26.32 6.09
CA LEU A 356 5.60 26.51 4.81
C LEU A 356 4.77 25.85 3.71
N LYS A 357 4.44 26.63 2.66
CA LYS A 357 3.89 26.11 1.40
C LYS A 357 5.04 25.96 0.42
N PRO A 358 5.61 24.76 0.20
CA PRO A 358 6.75 24.60 -0.69
C PRO A 358 6.37 24.98 -2.12
N ALA A 359 7.24 25.71 -2.81
CA ALA A 359 7.03 26.04 -4.21
C ALA A 359 7.21 24.79 -5.10
N SER A 360 6.49 24.71 -6.22
CA SER A 360 6.63 23.60 -7.18
C SER A 360 7.96 23.61 -7.95
N GLY A 361 8.60 24.78 -8.05
CA GLY A 361 9.80 24.99 -8.88
C GLY A 361 9.53 24.92 -10.39
N ARG A 362 8.27 24.88 -10.83
CA ARG A 362 7.86 24.71 -12.23
C ARG A 362 6.91 25.84 -12.65
N PRO A 363 7.43 27.02 -13.04
CA PRO A 363 6.61 28.22 -13.25
C PRO A 363 5.68 28.15 -14.48
N ASN A 364 5.98 27.26 -15.43
CA ASN A 364 5.21 27.08 -16.66
C ASN A 364 4.30 25.85 -16.63
N CYS A 365 4.22 25.14 -15.50
CA CYS A 365 3.38 23.97 -15.34
C CYS A 365 2.12 24.33 -14.55
N PRO A 366 0.95 23.74 -14.86
CA PRO A 366 -0.24 23.94 -14.05
C PRO A 366 -0.08 23.29 -12.66
N LEU A 367 -0.94 23.69 -11.72
CA LEU A 367 -0.99 23.09 -10.37
C LEU A 367 -1.75 21.76 -10.34
N VAL A 368 -2.65 21.56 -11.30
CA VAL A 368 -3.54 20.40 -11.43
C VAL A 368 -3.70 20.04 -12.91
N SER A 369 -4.07 18.80 -13.18
CA SER A 369 -4.32 18.24 -14.50
C SER A 369 -5.72 17.66 -14.57
N SER A 370 -6.29 17.56 -15.77
CA SER A 370 -7.55 16.83 -15.97
C SER A 370 -7.23 15.35 -16.13
N PRO A 371 -7.92 14.44 -15.41
CA PRO A 371 -7.78 13.01 -15.65
C PRO A 371 -8.24 12.63 -17.07
N ASP A 372 -7.55 11.67 -17.67
CA ASP A 372 -8.01 10.99 -18.88
C ASP A 372 -9.17 10.03 -18.49
N GLY A 373 -10.18 9.85 -19.35
CA GLY A 373 -11.33 9.00 -18.99
C GLY A 373 -12.14 8.59 -20.21
N TRP A 374 -12.04 7.30 -20.57
CA TRP A 374 -12.68 6.73 -21.78
C TRP A 374 -14.02 6.03 -21.51
N GLY A 375 -14.52 6.06 -20.26
CA GLY A 375 -15.81 5.45 -19.91
C GLY A 375 -15.85 3.92 -20.03
N VAL A 376 -14.70 3.24 -19.98
CA VAL A 376 -14.60 1.77 -20.05
C VAL A 376 -15.03 1.12 -18.72
N THR A 377 -15.70 -0.02 -18.77
CA THR A 377 -16.20 -0.77 -17.60
C THR A 377 -15.92 -2.27 -17.70
N GLN A 378 -16.12 -3.05 -16.63
CA GLN A 378 -15.96 -4.52 -16.65
C GLN A 378 -16.59 -5.17 -17.89
N GLY A 379 -15.85 -6.06 -18.56
CA GLY A 379 -16.29 -6.73 -19.79
C GLY A 379 -16.06 -5.92 -21.09
N ASP A 380 -15.58 -4.67 -21.01
CA ASP A 380 -15.17 -3.91 -22.21
C ASP A 380 -13.98 -4.58 -22.91
N LYS A 381 -13.98 -4.54 -24.25
CA LYS A 381 -12.92 -5.12 -25.09
C LYS A 381 -11.56 -4.48 -24.82
N ASP A 382 -11.54 -3.19 -24.48
CA ASP A 382 -10.30 -2.46 -24.21
C ASP A 382 -9.64 -2.87 -22.87
N LEU A 383 -10.41 -3.49 -21.98
CA LEU A 383 -9.94 -4.02 -20.69
C LEU A 383 -9.54 -5.50 -20.75
N LEU A 384 -9.85 -6.21 -21.85
CA LEU A 384 -9.51 -7.62 -21.97
C LEU A 384 -7.98 -7.82 -21.95
N GLN A 385 -7.56 -8.83 -21.20
CA GLN A 385 -6.15 -9.17 -21.11
C GLN A 385 -5.63 -9.71 -22.45
N LYS A 386 -4.49 -9.17 -22.89
CA LYS A 386 -3.76 -9.63 -24.08
C LYS A 386 -2.36 -10.10 -23.67
N LYS A 387 -1.87 -11.16 -24.35
CA LYS A 387 -0.52 -11.68 -24.15
C LYS A 387 0.54 -10.78 -24.79
N GLU A 388 0.25 -10.22 -25.96
CA GLU A 388 1.17 -9.35 -26.69
C GLU A 388 1.13 -7.91 -26.16
N ALA A 389 2.24 -7.19 -26.29
CA ALA A 389 2.28 -5.77 -25.98
C ALA A 389 1.40 -4.98 -26.96
N THR A 390 0.83 -3.87 -26.48
CA THR A 390 0.08 -2.94 -27.34
C THR A 390 0.99 -2.40 -28.43
N THR A 391 0.58 -2.58 -29.68
CA THR A 391 1.35 -2.18 -30.86
C THR A 391 1.35 -0.66 -31.03
N ASP A 392 2.31 -0.11 -31.78
CA ASP A 392 2.36 1.33 -32.09
C ASP A 392 1.08 1.81 -32.78
N ALA A 393 0.46 0.97 -33.62
CA ALA A 393 -0.81 1.28 -34.27
C ALA A 393 -1.97 1.39 -33.26
N GLU A 394 -2.09 0.41 -32.34
CA GLU A 394 -3.09 0.45 -31.26
C GLU A 394 -2.86 1.65 -30.32
N LEU A 395 -1.61 2.02 -30.05
CA LEU A 395 -1.30 3.21 -29.25
C LEU A 395 -1.74 4.50 -29.95
N GLN A 396 -1.54 4.63 -31.26
CA GLN A 396 -2.04 5.77 -32.03
C GLN A 396 -3.56 5.86 -32.00
N GLU A 397 -4.26 4.73 -32.12
CA GLU A 397 -5.72 4.68 -31.98
C GLU A 397 -6.19 5.12 -30.58
N LEU A 398 -5.52 4.66 -29.52
CA LEU A 398 -5.84 5.03 -28.14
C LEU A 398 -5.57 6.52 -27.84
N PHE A 399 -4.53 7.11 -28.43
CA PHE A 399 -4.19 8.52 -28.24
C PHE A 399 -5.23 9.48 -28.86
N HIS A 400 -5.98 9.02 -29.85
CA HIS A 400 -6.98 9.81 -30.58
C HIS A 400 -8.42 9.61 -30.12
N LYS A 401 -8.67 8.66 -29.21
CA LYS A 401 -9.93 8.67 -28.47
C LYS A 401 -10.01 10.01 -27.73
#